data_AF-A0A2Z6LNI1-F1
#
_entry.id   AF-A0A2Z6LNI1-F1
#
_cell.length_a   1.000
_cell.length_b   1.000
_cell.length_c   1.000
_cell.angle_alpha   90.00
_cell.angle_beta   90.00
_cell.angle_gamma   90.00
#
_symmetry.space_group_name_H-M   'P 1'
#
loop_
_entity.id
_entity.type
_entity.pdbx_description
1 polymer ?
#
loop_
_entity_poly.entity_id
_entity_poly.type
_entity_poly.pdbx_seq_one_letter_code
_entity_poly.pdbx_strand_id
1 'polypeptide(L)'
;MGSLPHVVEDCMGFLKLYSDGSVHRSNNFKFPVSTIEDNSVSFKDCLFDKKFNLSLRLYKPNNNNNNNNNKLPVIMFLHGGGFCFGSRTWPHIHNCCVRLATGLQALVLAPDYRLAPEHRLPAAVDDSVEAIRWLQRQGLSHGCGEPWLTGGDVDFDRVFIIGDSSGGNIAHQLAVRFGSDPTAIEPVRVRGYVPLAPFFGGEVRTKSEKGPSEQTLNLDLLDR
;
A
#
# COMPACT_ATOMS: atom_id res chain seq x y z
N MET A 1 -11.59 41.29 -7.61
CA MET A 1 -11.18 40.10 -8.39
C MET A 1 -10.12 39.38 -7.58
N GLY A 2 -10.28 38.10 -7.28
CA GLY A 2 -9.24 37.32 -6.61
C GLY A 2 -8.04 37.10 -7.53
N SER A 3 -6.83 37.05 -6.99
CA SER A 3 -5.63 36.66 -7.75
C SER A 3 -5.80 35.24 -8.29
N LEU A 4 -5.25 34.96 -9.47
CA LEU A 4 -5.19 33.59 -10.01
C LEU A 4 -4.45 32.66 -9.03
N PRO A 5 -4.84 31.37 -8.93
CA PRO A 5 -4.12 30.40 -8.11
C PRO A 5 -2.65 30.31 -8.52
N HIS A 6 -1.76 30.32 -7.53
CA HIS A 6 -0.31 30.16 -7.72
C HIS A 6 0.20 29.02 -6.85
N VAL A 7 1.35 28.43 -7.22
CA VAL A 7 1.96 27.33 -6.46
C VAL A 7 2.47 27.84 -5.13
N VAL A 8 2.05 27.22 -4.04
CA VAL A 8 2.52 27.50 -2.67
C VAL A 8 3.51 26.44 -2.18
N GLU A 9 3.35 25.18 -2.62
CA GLU A 9 4.29 24.10 -2.35
C GLU A 9 4.55 23.30 -3.63
N ASP A 10 5.82 22.99 -3.87
CA ASP A 10 6.26 22.10 -4.96
C ASP A 10 7.13 20.99 -4.35
N CYS A 11 6.59 19.76 -4.40
CA CYS A 11 7.26 18.57 -3.95
C CYS A 11 7.85 17.84 -5.16
N MET A 12 9.13 18.11 -5.41
CA MET A 12 9.95 17.45 -6.45
C MET A 12 9.40 17.58 -7.88
N GLY A 13 8.60 18.61 -8.17
CA GLY A 13 7.88 18.75 -9.44
C GLY A 13 6.75 17.74 -9.63
N PHE A 14 6.54 16.84 -8.65
CA PHE A 14 5.59 15.75 -8.72
C PHE A 14 4.22 16.16 -8.20
N LEU A 15 4.19 16.86 -7.07
CA LEU A 15 2.98 17.36 -6.45
C LEU A 15 3.11 18.87 -6.26
N LYS A 16 2.11 19.60 -6.74
CA LYS A 16 2.00 21.04 -6.56
C LYS A 16 0.72 21.36 -5.80
N LEU A 17 0.85 22.05 -4.67
CA LEU A 17 -0.27 22.66 -3.95
C LEU A 17 -0.41 24.10 -4.41
N TYR A 18 -1.63 24.52 -4.75
CA TYR A 18 -1.94 25.88 -5.14
C TYR A 18 -2.57 26.66 -3.99
N SER A 19 -2.50 27.98 -4.07
CA SER A 19 -3.00 28.92 -3.05
C SER A 19 -4.51 28.83 -2.78
N ASP A 20 -5.27 28.20 -3.68
CA ASP A 20 -6.71 27.92 -3.51
C ASP A 20 -7.00 26.54 -2.91
N GLY A 21 -5.95 25.79 -2.53
CA GLY A 21 -6.03 24.43 -1.99
C GLY A 21 -6.11 23.33 -3.05
N SER A 22 -6.15 23.66 -4.34
CA SER A 22 -6.11 22.66 -5.41
C SER A 22 -4.74 21.98 -5.49
N VAL A 23 -4.73 20.71 -5.89
CA VAL A 23 -3.53 19.89 -5.97
C VAL A 23 -3.37 19.38 -7.40
N HIS A 24 -2.16 19.48 -7.93
CA HIS A 24 -1.78 18.88 -9.19
C HIS A 24 -0.72 17.81 -8.97
N ARG A 25 -1.01 16.56 -9.38
CA ARG A 25 -0.03 15.47 -9.44
C ARG A 25 0.38 15.20 -10.89
N SER A 26 1.67 15.21 -11.15
CA SER A 26 2.22 14.96 -12.48
C SER A 26 2.15 13.48 -12.84
N ASN A 27 1.57 13.17 -14.00
CA ASN A 27 1.57 11.81 -14.56
C ASN A 27 2.87 11.49 -15.33
N ASN A 28 3.77 12.46 -15.48
CA ASN A 28 4.97 12.33 -16.32
C ASN A 28 6.19 11.78 -15.57
N PHE A 29 6.01 11.28 -14.35
CA PHE A 29 7.12 10.70 -13.60
C PHE A 29 7.50 9.34 -14.18
N LYS A 30 8.67 9.30 -14.84
CA LYS A 30 9.25 8.06 -15.34
C LYS A 30 10.12 7.48 -14.24
N PHE A 31 9.64 6.42 -13.60
CA PHE A 31 10.50 5.60 -12.76
C PHE A 31 11.62 5.01 -13.64
N PRO A 32 12.89 5.07 -13.21
CA PRO A 32 14.01 4.45 -13.93
C PRO A 32 14.01 2.91 -13.74
N VAL A 33 12.83 2.32 -13.71
CA VAL A 33 12.58 0.90 -13.41
C VAL A 33 11.52 0.41 -14.39
N SER A 34 11.88 -0.60 -15.18
CA SER A 34 10.94 -1.32 -16.04
C SER A 34 10.06 -2.26 -15.22
N THR A 35 8.82 -2.46 -15.63
CA THR A 35 7.93 -3.49 -15.07
C THR A 35 8.47 -4.89 -15.35
N ILE A 36 8.36 -5.79 -14.38
CA ILE A 36 8.64 -7.21 -14.55
C ILE A 36 7.42 -7.84 -15.24
N GLU A 37 7.63 -8.37 -16.44
CA GLU A 37 6.58 -9.01 -17.26
C GLU A 37 7.07 -10.40 -17.73
N ASP A 38 7.61 -11.17 -16.80
CA ASP A 38 8.21 -12.49 -17.06
C ASP A 38 7.21 -13.65 -17.01
N ASN A 39 5.90 -13.36 -16.93
CA ASN A 39 4.81 -14.33 -16.77
C ASN A 39 4.93 -15.24 -15.54
N SER A 40 5.73 -14.88 -14.54
CA SER A 40 5.83 -15.64 -13.29
C SER A 40 4.59 -15.51 -12.39
N VAL A 41 3.82 -14.44 -12.59
CA VAL A 41 2.64 -14.06 -11.80
C VAL A 41 1.52 -13.58 -12.72
N SER A 42 0.30 -14.02 -12.45
CA SER A 42 -0.91 -13.40 -12.98
C SER A 42 -1.36 -12.28 -12.04
N PHE A 43 -1.78 -11.13 -12.58
CA PHE A 43 -2.33 -10.05 -11.75
C PHE A 43 -3.61 -9.46 -12.34
N LYS A 44 -4.47 -8.91 -11.48
CA LYS A 44 -5.69 -8.19 -11.88
C LYS A 44 -6.08 -7.14 -10.86
N ASP A 45 -6.81 -6.12 -11.30
CA ASP A 45 -7.36 -5.09 -10.43
C ASP A 45 -8.79 -5.41 -10.00
N CYS A 46 -9.12 -5.07 -8.77
CA CYS A 46 -10.45 -5.24 -8.19
C CYS A 46 -10.86 -3.97 -7.44
N LEU A 47 -12.09 -3.51 -7.66
CA LEU A 47 -12.68 -2.43 -6.86
C LEU A 47 -13.02 -2.99 -5.47
N PHE A 48 -12.44 -2.40 -4.42
CA PHE A 48 -12.70 -2.85 -3.04
C PHE A 48 -13.54 -1.86 -2.22
N ASP A 49 -13.49 -0.57 -2.58
CA ASP A 49 -14.32 0.48 -1.97
C ASP A 49 -15.01 1.30 -3.08
N LYS A 50 -16.35 1.21 -3.14
CA LYS A 50 -17.17 1.97 -4.10
C LYS A 50 -17.33 3.44 -3.72
N LYS A 51 -17.33 3.77 -2.43
CA LYS A 51 -17.56 5.12 -1.91
C LYS A 51 -16.43 6.06 -2.31
N PHE A 52 -15.20 5.58 -2.22
CA PHE A 52 -14.00 6.34 -2.58
C PHE A 52 -13.38 5.92 -3.91
N ASN A 53 -14.03 5.00 -4.64
CA ASN A 53 -13.55 4.44 -5.90
C ASN A 53 -12.12 3.87 -5.80
N LEU A 54 -11.83 3.15 -4.71
CA LEU A 54 -10.51 2.59 -4.48
C LEU A 54 -10.42 1.16 -5.01
N SER A 55 -9.31 0.90 -5.69
CA SER A 55 -9.00 -0.40 -6.26
C SER A 55 -7.75 -0.99 -5.61
N LEU A 56 -7.67 -2.30 -5.61
CA LEU A 56 -6.49 -3.07 -5.25
C LEU A 56 -6.05 -3.93 -6.41
N ARG A 57 -4.77 -4.32 -6.43
CA ARG A 57 -4.23 -5.28 -7.39
C ARG A 57 -3.94 -6.59 -6.68
N LEU A 58 -4.49 -7.68 -7.21
CA LEU A 58 -4.16 -9.03 -6.80
C LEU A 58 -3.04 -9.58 -7.67
N TYR A 59 -2.14 -10.35 -7.06
CA TYR A 59 -1.04 -11.06 -7.69
C TYR A 59 -1.09 -12.52 -7.25
N LYS A 60 -1.22 -13.45 -8.19
CA LYS A 60 -1.21 -14.90 -7.96
C LYS A 60 -0.01 -15.53 -8.69
N PRO A 61 0.89 -16.23 -7.99
CA PRO A 61 2.00 -16.94 -8.66
C PRO A 61 1.45 -18.00 -9.61
N ASN A 62 2.04 -18.11 -10.81
CA ASN A 62 1.58 -19.06 -11.84
C ASN A 62 2.08 -20.49 -11.57
N ASN A 63 3.30 -20.63 -11.06
CA ASN A 63 3.84 -21.93 -10.63
C ASN A 63 3.62 -22.10 -9.13
N ASN A 64 2.52 -22.76 -8.76
CA ASN A 64 2.37 -23.30 -7.41
C ASN A 64 3.22 -24.59 -7.34
N ASN A 65 4.47 -24.50 -6.90
CA ASN A 65 5.32 -25.67 -6.64
C ASN A 65 4.84 -26.51 -5.42
N ASN A 66 3.58 -26.34 -5.01
CA ASN A 66 2.99 -27.03 -3.89
C ASN A 66 2.59 -28.45 -4.30
N ASN A 67 3.57 -29.35 -4.27
CA ASN A 67 3.35 -30.80 -4.35
C ASN A 67 2.44 -31.38 -3.23
N ASN A 68 2.02 -30.55 -2.25
CA ASN A 68 1.36 -30.98 -1.00
C ASN A 68 0.06 -30.23 -0.66
N ASN A 69 -0.83 -29.90 -1.61
CA ASN A 69 -2.14 -29.27 -1.31
C ASN A 69 -2.08 -28.00 -0.42
N ASN A 70 -0.93 -27.33 -0.35
CA ASN A 70 -0.74 -26.20 0.55
C ASN A 70 -1.41 -24.95 -0.03
N LYS A 71 -2.32 -24.38 0.76
CA LYS A 71 -2.94 -23.09 0.46
C LYS A 71 -1.90 -21.97 0.51
N LEU A 72 -2.08 -20.94 -0.32
CA LEU A 72 -1.22 -19.77 -0.38
C LEU A 72 -1.46 -18.86 0.83
N PRO A 73 -0.41 -18.44 1.57
CA PRO A 73 -0.55 -17.32 2.50
C PRO A 73 -0.92 -16.04 1.74
N VAL A 74 -1.44 -15.07 2.46
CA VAL A 74 -1.83 -13.77 1.91
C VAL A 74 -0.87 -12.68 2.39
N ILE A 75 -0.45 -11.82 1.48
CA ILE A 75 0.34 -10.63 1.80
C ILE A 75 -0.44 -9.40 1.37
N MET A 76 -0.69 -8.47 2.29
CA MET A 76 -1.11 -7.11 1.94
C MET A 76 0.10 -6.20 1.88
N PHE A 77 0.38 -5.66 0.69
CA PHE A 77 1.48 -4.73 0.46
C PHE A 77 0.96 -3.30 0.36
N LEU A 78 1.39 -2.43 1.28
CA LEU A 78 1.02 -1.02 1.35
C LEU A 78 2.16 -0.18 0.78
N HIS A 79 1.89 0.52 -0.33
CA HIS A 79 2.91 1.33 -0.98
C HIS A 79 3.32 2.54 -0.13
N GLY A 80 4.52 3.04 -0.37
CA GLY A 80 5.02 4.29 0.17
C GLY A 80 4.62 5.51 -0.65
N GLY A 81 5.22 6.64 -0.32
CA GLY A 81 5.01 7.91 -1.00
C GLY A 81 4.57 9.06 -0.09
N GLY A 82 5.03 9.07 1.17
CA GLY A 82 4.80 10.16 2.12
C GLY A 82 3.32 10.48 2.35
N PHE A 83 2.42 9.52 2.13
CA PHE A 83 0.95 9.69 2.09
C PHE A 83 0.41 10.60 0.98
N CYS A 84 1.27 11.27 0.22
CA CYS A 84 0.89 12.28 -0.76
C CYS A 84 1.01 11.79 -2.21
N PHE A 85 1.74 10.69 -2.41
CA PHE A 85 2.00 10.08 -3.71
C PHE A 85 2.02 8.55 -3.60
N GLY A 86 2.07 7.89 -4.76
CA GLY A 86 2.05 6.44 -4.86
C GLY A 86 0.80 5.88 -5.52
N SER A 87 0.94 4.69 -6.09
CA SER A 87 -0.16 3.86 -6.55
C SER A 87 0.31 2.41 -6.64
N ARG A 88 -0.63 1.47 -6.46
CA ARG A 88 -0.47 0.04 -6.76
C ARG A 88 0.05 -0.24 -8.16
N THR A 89 -0.14 0.70 -9.10
CA THR A 89 0.24 0.54 -10.52
C THR A 89 1.67 1.00 -10.82
N TRP A 90 2.36 1.62 -9.87
CA TRP A 90 3.73 2.10 -10.08
C TRP A 90 4.71 0.94 -10.32
N PRO A 91 5.66 1.05 -11.27
CA PRO A 91 6.55 -0.05 -11.65
C PRO A 91 7.33 -0.69 -10.50
N HIS A 92 7.89 0.10 -9.58
CA HIS A 92 8.64 -0.44 -8.45
C HIS A 92 7.73 -1.14 -7.42
N ILE A 93 6.51 -0.66 -7.22
CA ILE A 93 5.50 -1.31 -6.38
C ILE A 93 5.07 -2.64 -7.03
N HIS A 94 4.78 -2.60 -8.32
CA HIS A 94 4.44 -3.79 -9.10
C HIS A 94 5.53 -4.85 -9.01
N ASN A 95 6.79 -4.46 -9.25
CA ASN A 95 7.94 -5.37 -9.20
C ASN A 95 8.14 -5.95 -7.79
N CYS A 96 7.91 -5.15 -6.74
CA CYS A 96 7.96 -5.64 -5.37
C CYS A 96 6.90 -6.74 -5.15
N CYS A 97 5.65 -6.49 -5.55
CA CYS A 97 4.57 -7.46 -5.44
C CYS A 97 4.81 -8.75 -6.25
N VAL A 98 5.36 -8.65 -7.46
CA VAL A 98 5.76 -9.82 -8.26
C VAL A 98 6.81 -10.66 -7.53
N ARG A 99 7.84 -10.00 -6.98
CA ARG A 99 8.90 -10.69 -6.21
C ARG A 99 8.39 -11.31 -4.92
N LEU A 100 7.47 -10.65 -4.22
CA LEU A 100 6.82 -11.20 -3.02
C LEU A 100 5.97 -12.43 -3.39
N ALA A 101 5.14 -12.33 -4.42
CA ALA A 101 4.26 -13.41 -4.84
C ALA A 101 5.05 -14.66 -5.26
N THR A 102 6.09 -14.48 -6.09
CA THR A 102 6.95 -15.58 -6.57
C THR A 102 7.83 -16.16 -5.47
N GLY A 103 8.58 -15.31 -4.77
CA GLY A 103 9.60 -15.72 -3.81
C GLY A 103 9.02 -16.34 -2.53
N LEU A 104 7.82 -15.90 -2.12
CA LEU A 104 7.15 -16.40 -0.91
C LEU A 104 5.99 -17.36 -1.22
N GLN A 105 5.71 -17.62 -2.50
CA GLN A 105 4.58 -18.43 -2.95
C GLN A 105 3.29 -17.97 -2.25
N ALA A 106 2.97 -16.68 -2.41
CA ALA A 106 1.90 -16.00 -1.69
C ALA A 106 0.96 -15.28 -2.65
N LEU A 107 -0.32 -15.20 -2.28
CA LEU A 107 -1.23 -14.27 -2.93
C LEU A 107 -0.96 -12.86 -2.37
N VAL A 108 -0.61 -11.91 -3.23
CA VAL A 108 -0.36 -10.53 -2.79
C VAL A 108 -1.54 -9.64 -3.19
N LEU A 109 -2.06 -8.84 -2.26
CA LEU A 109 -2.98 -7.74 -2.53
C LEU A 109 -2.27 -6.40 -2.27
N ALA A 110 -2.34 -5.48 -3.23
CA ALA A 110 -1.78 -4.13 -3.10
C ALA A 110 -2.91 -3.11 -3.29
N PRO A 111 -3.53 -2.60 -2.20
CA PRO A 111 -4.55 -1.57 -2.28
C PRO A 111 -3.96 -0.20 -2.59
N ASP A 112 -4.67 0.60 -3.37
CA ASP A 112 -4.53 2.06 -3.27
C ASP A 112 -5.25 2.56 -2.01
N TYR A 113 -4.80 3.70 -1.53
CA TYR A 113 -5.45 4.46 -0.47
C TYR A 113 -5.54 5.94 -0.88
N ARG A 114 -6.47 6.69 -0.28
CA ARG A 114 -6.60 8.12 -0.57
C ARG A 114 -5.36 8.89 -0.12
N LEU A 115 -4.97 9.87 -0.92
CA LEU A 115 -3.74 10.64 -0.73
C LEU A 115 -4.01 12.01 -0.09
N ALA A 116 -3.07 12.46 0.71
CA ALA A 116 -2.99 13.83 1.19
C ALA A 116 -2.46 14.75 0.07
N PRO A 117 -2.82 16.06 0.08
CA PRO A 117 -3.56 16.76 1.13
C PRO A 117 -5.09 16.74 0.98
N GLU A 118 -5.66 16.24 -0.11
CA GLU A 118 -7.12 16.16 -0.32
C GLU A 118 -7.80 15.29 0.75
N HIS A 119 -7.10 14.24 1.16
CA HIS A 119 -7.53 13.32 2.20
C HIS A 119 -6.41 13.13 3.22
N ARG A 120 -6.31 14.08 4.15
CA ARG A 120 -5.34 14.01 5.26
C ARG A 120 -5.56 12.75 6.12
N LEU A 121 -4.53 12.35 6.85
CA LEU A 121 -4.61 11.28 7.84
C LEU A 121 -5.78 11.56 8.83
N PRO A 122 -6.55 10.53 9.23
CA PRO A 122 -6.27 9.10 9.10
C PRO A 122 -6.82 8.42 7.82
N ALA A 123 -7.22 9.16 6.78
CA ALA A 123 -7.90 8.59 5.61
C ALA A 123 -7.20 7.37 5.00
N ALA A 124 -5.87 7.43 4.78
CA ALA A 124 -5.11 6.30 4.24
C ALA A 124 -5.11 5.05 5.15
N VAL A 125 -5.14 5.25 6.46
CA VAL A 125 -5.24 4.16 7.45
C VAL A 125 -6.63 3.56 7.42
N ASP A 126 -7.68 4.38 7.37
CA ASP A 126 -9.06 3.91 7.29
C ASP A 126 -9.33 3.13 5.99
N ASP A 127 -8.76 3.58 4.87
CA ASP A 127 -8.86 2.87 3.58
C ASP A 127 -8.15 1.51 3.62
N SER A 128 -7.01 1.43 4.34
CA SER A 128 -6.28 0.18 4.52
C SER A 128 -6.97 -0.78 5.49
N VAL A 129 -7.70 -0.25 6.48
CA VAL A 129 -8.65 -1.03 7.30
C VAL A 129 -9.76 -1.60 6.42
N GLU A 130 -10.30 -0.80 5.49
CA GLU A 130 -11.33 -1.27 4.57
C GLU A 130 -10.81 -2.33 3.61
N ALA A 131 -9.55 -2.25 3.16
CA ALA A 131 -8.93 -3.32 2.37
C ALA A 131 -8.85 -4.65 3.14
N ILE A 132 -8.52 -4.63 4.44
CA ILE A 132 -8.54 -5.83 5.29
C ILE A 132 -9.97 -6.35 5.48
N ARG A 133 -10.94 -5.45 5.71
CA ARG A 133 -12.35 -5.84 5.81
C ARG A 133 -12.90 -6.40 4.51
N TRP A 134 -12.43 -5.89 3.37
CA TRP A 134 -12.74 -6.47 2.07
C TRP A 134 -12.20 -7.90 1.97
N LEU A 135 -10.95 -8.14 2.38
CA LEU A 135 -10.37 -9.48 2.45
C LEU A 135 -11.15 -10.41 3.40
N GLN A 136 -11.55 -9.91 4.56
CA GLN A 136 -12.41 -10.62 5.51
C GLN A 136 -13.72 -11.06 4.85
N ARG A 137 -14.40 -10.16 4.13
CA ARG A 137 -15.62 -10.49 3.39
C ARG A 137 -15.37 -11.55 2.31
N GLN A 138 -14.19 -11.57 1.68
CA GLN A 138 -13.84 -12.65 0.75
C GLN A 138 -13.73 -13.99 1.48
N GLY A 139 -13.08 -14.04 2.65
CA GLY A 139 -12.98 -15.26 3.46
C GLY A 139 -14.33 -15.77 3.99
N LEU A 140 -15.29 -14.87 4.23
CA LEU A 140 -16.66 -15.19 4.65
C LEU A 140 -17.61 -15.51 3.49
N SER A 141 -17.20 -15.32 2.24
CA SER A 141 -18.12 -15.35 1.09
C SER A 141 -18.56 -16.76 0.67
N HIS A 142 -18.04 -17.82 1.30
CA HIS A 142 -18.38 -19.22 1.03
C HIS A 142 -18.37 -19.61 -0.47
N GLY A 143 -17.46 -19.04 -1.26
CA GLY A 143 -17.34 -19.33 -2.70
C GLY A 143 -17.91 -18.26 -3.63
N CYS A 144 -18.69 -17.30 -3.11
CA CYS A 144 -19.38 -16.30 -3.93
C CYS A 144 -18.59 -15.00 -4.18
N GLY A 145 -17.43 -14.84 -3.53
CA GLY A 145 -16.55 -13.69 -3.70
C GLY A 145 -15.56 -13.83 -4.86
N GLU A 146 -14.48 -13.05 -4.78
CA GLU A 146 -13.40 -13.01 -5.77
C GLU A 146 -12.78 -14.42 -5.97
N PRO A 147 -12.88 -15.02 -7.18
CA PRO A 147 -12.47 -16.41 -7.43
C PRO A 147 -11.06 -16.81 -6.98
N TRP A 148 -10.08 -15.89 -7.04
CA TRP A 148 -8.71 -16.17 -6.59
C TRP A 148 -8.59 -16.33 -5.07
N LEU A 149 -9.53 -15.76 -4.31
CA LEU A 149 -9.59 -15.83 -2.85
C LEU A 149 -10.55 -16.92 -2.37
N THR A 150 -11.57 -17.24 -3.16
CA THR A 150 -12.67 -18.12 -2.75
C THR A 150 -12.59 -19.54 -3.30
N GLY A 151 -11.68 -19.81 -4.24
CA GLY A 151 -11.49 -21.13 -4.86
C GLY A 151 -10.84 -22.20 -3.97
N GLY A 152 -10.59 -21.92 -2.69
CA GLY A 152 -10.01 -22.87 -1.74
C GLY A 152 -8.48 -22.89 -1.68
N ASP A 153 -7.80 -22.17 -2.58
CA ASP A 153 -6.34 -22.10 -2.68
C ASP A 153 -5.68 -21.15 -1.68
N VAL A 154 -6.44 -20.42 -0.86
CA VAL A 154 -5.94 -19.32 -0.02
C VAL A 154 -6.12 -19.61 1.47
N ASP A 155 -5.09 -19.28 2.23
CA ASP A 155 -5.00 -19.46 3.67
C ASP A 155 -5.21 -18.13 4.41
N PHE A 156 -6.45 -17.87 4.82
CA PHE A 156 -6.81 -16.68 5.60
C PHE A 156 -6.24 -16.69 7.02
N ASP A 157 -5.69 -17.81 7.51
CA ASP A 157 -5.01 -17.87 8.81
C ASP A 157 -3.54 -17.42 8.73
N ARG A 158 -2.96 -17.33 7.52
CA ARG A 158 -1.59 -16.87 7.27
C ARG A 158 -1.57 -15.57 6.47
N VAL A 159 -2.03 -14.48 7.08
CA VAL A 159 -1.96 -13.13 6.49
C VAL A 159 -0.80 -12.33 7.05
N PHE A 160 -0.07 -11.63 6.18
CA PHE A 160 1.02 -10.71 6.56
C PHE A 160 0.77 -9.33 5.96
N ILE A 161 1.11 -8.29 6.70
CA ILE A 161 0.99 -6.91 6.23
C ILE A 161 2.39 -6.33 6.11
N ILE A 162 2.76 -5.96 4.90
CA ILE A 162 4.06 -5.36 4.57
C ILE A 162 3.79 -3.95 4.07
N GLY A 163 4.62 -2.98 4.44
CA GLY A 163 4.52 -1.66 3.83
C GLY A 163 5.85 -0.93 3.81
N ASP A 164 6.07 -0.15 2.76
CA ASP A 164 7.27 0.66 2.60
C ASP A 164 7.01 2.13 2.99
N SER A 165 7.96 2.77 3.67
CA SER A 165 7.86 4.21 3.99
C SER A 165 6.53 4.57 4.68
N SER A 166 5.70 5.43 4.08
CA SER A 166 4.36 5.74 4.59
C SER A 166 3.46 4.50 4.69
N GLY A 167 3.57 3.54 3.78
CA GLY A 167 2.90 2.25 3.89
C GLY A 167 3.38 1.43 5.09
N GLY A 168 4.66 1.56 5.47
CA GLY A 168 5.20 0.97 6.69
C GLY A 168 4.62 1.60 7.97
N ASN A 169 4.36 2.91 7.94
CA ASN A 169 3.61 3.59 9.01
C ASN A 169 2.17 3.07 9.08
N ILE A 170 1.47 2.95 7.93
CA ILE A 170 0.12 2.39 7.90
C ILE A 170 0.11 0.96 8.46
N ALA A 171 1.07 0.10 8.06
CA ALA A 171 1.20 -1.25 8.60
C ALA A 171 1.32 -1.24 10.13
N HIS A 172 2.11 -0.32 10.70
CA HIS A 172 2.19 -0.13 12.15
C HIS A 172 0.85 0.29 12.76
N GLN A 173 0.13 1.25 12.17
CA GLN A 173 -1.18 1.68 12.66
C GLN A 173 -2.21 0.53 12.66
N LEU A 174 -2.18 -0.33 11.63
CA LEU A 174 -3.03 -1.52 11.57
C LEU A 174 -2.65 -2.55 12.64
N ALA A 175 -1.37 -2.67 12.97
CA ALA A 175 -0.91 -3.53 14.07
C ALA A 175 -1.47 -3.05 15.42
N VAL A 176 -1.45 -1.74 15.67
CA VAL A 176 -2.05 -1.16 16.88
C VAL A 176 -3.56 -1.41 16.90
N ARG A 177 -4.24 -1.23 15.76
CA ARG A 177 -5.70 -1.31 15.67
C ARG A 177 -6.27 -2.73 15.81
N PHE A 178 -5.61 -3.73 15.24
CA PHE A 178 -6.06 -5.13 15.29
C PHE A 178 -5.32 -5.97 16.32
N GLY A 179 -4.19 -5.50 16.85
CA GLY A 179 -3.41 -6.25 17.83
C GLY A 179 -4.13 -6.46 19.17
N SER A 180 -5.03 -5.54 19.55
CA SER A 180 -5.81 -5.65 20.79
C SER A 180 -6.97 -6.64 20.69
N ASP A 181 -7.55 -6.81 19.49
CA ASP A 181 -8.63 -7.75 19.22
C ASP A 181 -8.44 -8.38 17.84
N PRO A 182 -7.64 -9.46 17.74
CA PRO A 182 -7.42 -10.16 16.49
C PRO A 182 -8.69 -10.83 15.94
N THR A 183 -9.71 -11.04 16.77
CA THR A 183 -10.96 -11.72 16.38
C THR A 183 -11.88 -10.81 15.57
N ALA A 184 -11.69 -9.49 15.66
CA ALA A 184 -12.48 -8.48 14.95
C ALA A 184 -12.47 -8.62 13.42
N ILE A 185 -11.48 -9.34 12.86
CA ILE A 185 -11.31 -9.54 11.42
C ILE A 185 -11.39 -11.02 11.00
N GLU A 186 -11.88 -11.92 11.85
CA GLU A 186 -12.06 -13.32 11.47
C GLU A 186 -12.92 -13.50 10.20
N PRO A 187 -12.56 -14.42 9.29
CA PRO A 187 -11.56 -15.49 9.44
C PRO A 187 -10.13 -15.07 9.09
N VAL A 188 -9.89 -13.78 8.78
CA VAL A 188 -8.54 -13.28 8.51
C VAL A 188 -7.75 -13.23 9.82
N ARG A 189 -6.57 -13.85 9.84
CA ARG A 189 -5.62 -13.72 10.94
C ARG A 189 -4.30 -13.16 10.44
N VAL A 190 -3.97 -11.96 10.92
CA VAL A 190 -2.66 -11.35 10.65
C VAL A 190 -1.61 -11.97 11.56
N ARG A 191 -0.65 -12.66 10.96
CA ARG A 191 0.47 -13.35 11.63
C ARG A 191 1.71 -12.47 11.80
N GLY A 192 1.81 -11.37 11.06
CA GLY A 192 2.94 -10.46 11.17
C GLY A 192 2.74 -9.15 10.42
N TYR A 193 3.43 -8.13 10.92
CA TYR A 193 3.52 -6.80 10.31
C TYR A 193 5.00 -6.52 10.02
N VAL A 194 5.32 -6.13 8.78
CA VAL A 194 6.69 -5.90 8.31
C VAL A 194 6.80 -4.46 7.80
N PRO A 195 7.11 -3.50 8.68
CA PRO A 195 7.37 -2.12 8.28
C PRO A 195 8.77 -2.00 7.65
N LEU A 196 8.83 -1.70 6.36
CA LEU A 196 10.08 -1.45 5.63
C LEU A 196 10.36 0.06 5.63
N ALA A 197 11.44 0.47 6.30
CA ALA A 197 11.82 1.89 6.44
C ALA A 197 10.63 2.80 6.80
N PRO A 198 9.86 2.49 7.88
CA PRO A 198 8.58 3.13 8.14
C PRO A 198 8.72 4.64 8.36
N PHE A 199 7.82 5.41 7.76
CA PHE A 199 7.85 6.87 7.79
C PHE A 199 7.29 7.39 9.12
N PHE A 200 8.18 7.70 10.04
CA PHE A 200 7.88 8.36 11.31
C PHE A 200 8.66 9.65 11.42
N GLY A 201 8.07 10.63 12.11
CA GLY A 201 8.70 11.90 12.43
C GLY A 201 8.27 12.37 13.81
N GLY A 202 8.83 13.50 14.24
CA GLY A 202 8.47 14.16 15.49
C GLY A 202 8.98 15.59 15.50
N GLU A 203 8.46 16.39 16.43
CA GLU A 203 8.86 17.81 16.57
C GLU A 203 10.34 17.97 16.91
N VAL A 204 10.90 17.01 17.67
CA VAL A 204 12.30 17.03 18.10
C VAL A 204 13.13 16.15 17.18
N ARG A 205 14.13 16.76 16.54
CA ARG A 205 15.11 16.05 15.72
C ARG A 205 15.83 14.94 16.49
N THR A 206 15.89 13.78 15.87
CA THR A 206 16.74 12.67 16.28
C THR A 206 18.22 13.00 16.07
N LYS A 207 19.11 12.19 16.64
CA LYS A 207 20.55 12.35 16.42
C LYS A 207 20.96 12.06 14.97
N SER A 208 20.25 11.15 14.29
CA SER A 208 20.50 10.79 12.88
C SER A 208 20.19 11.93 11.91
N GLU A 209 19.26 12.82 12.25
CA GLU A 209 18.91 13.99 11.42
C GLU A 209 19.93 15.14 11.52
N LYS A 210 20.96 15.02 12.35
CA LYS A 210 22.02 16.04 12.48
C LYS A 210 23.17 15.85 11.48
N GLY A 211 23.11 14.79 10.68
CA GLY A 211 24.13 14.44 9.69
C GLY A 211 24.06 15.27 8.40
N PRO A 212 24.92 14.98 7.41
CA PRO A 212 24.84 15.61 6.10
C PRO A 212 23.48 15.29 5.44
N SER A 213 22.96 16.27 4.71
CA SER A 213 21.68 16.15 4.00
C SER A 213 21.73 15.05 2.94
N GLU A 214 20.68 14.23 2.86
CA GLU A 214 20.54 13.24 1.79
C GLU A 214 20.24 13.91 0.44
N GLN A 215 20.63 13.29 -0.68
CA GLN A 215 20.40 13.89 -1.99
C GLN A 215 18.93 13.91 -2.41
N THR A 216 18.13 12.95 -1.95
CA THR A 216 16.74 12.75 -2.42
C THR A 216 15.71 13.12 -1.35
N LEU A 217 15.76 12.50 -0.17
CA LEU A 217 14.87 12.80 0.95
C LEU A 217 15.59 13.67 1.98
N ASN A 218 15.94 14.90 1.59
CA ASN A 218 16.57 15.86 2.50
C ASN A 218 15.60 16.48 3.51
N LEU A 219 16.16 17.10 4.55
CA LEU A 219 15.39 17.80 5.58
C LEU A 219 14.50 18.91 5.01
N ASP A 220 14.98 19.69 4.03
CA ASP A 220 14.19 20.76 3.40
C ASP A 220 12.91 20.24 2.73
N LEU A 221 12.93 19.01 2.22
CA LEU A 221 11.77 18.35 1.64
C LEU A 221 10.87 17.74 2.73
N LEU A 222 11.47 17.13 3.75
CA LEU A 222 10.73 16.46 4.84
C LEU A 222 10.08 17.43 5.83
N ASP A 223 10.55 18.67 5.87
CA ASP A 223 10.07 19.74 6.76
C ASP A 223 8.93 20.59 6.18
N ARG A 224 8.60 20.37 4.91
CA ARG A 224 7.44 20.98 4.24
C ARG A 224 6.19 20.19 4.54
#